data_AF-A0A927XU97-F1
#
_entry.id   AF-A0A927XU97-F1
#
_cell.length_a   1.000
_cell.length_b   1.000
_cell.length_c   1.000
_cell.angle_alpha   90.00
_cell.angle_beta   90.00
_cell.angle_gamma   90.00
#
_symmetry.space_group_name_H-M   'P 1'
#
loop_
_entity.id
_entity.type
_entity.pdbx_description
1 polymer ?
#
loop_
_entity_poly.entity_id
_entity_poly.type
_entity_poly.pdbx_seq_one_letter_code
_entity_poly.pdbx_strand_id
1 'polypeptide(L)'
;MAGWIISGAIVLLAALYLVRQRLTARQRREATIMERMRSSQMYGRLYPVLVKCSQCCVERIIIRPEEVRIILYKPMNREYRFDFEAHGLDPVDRPAALKALSQAIALDVPVLADPAKYYYSTHSSARDGGGSYHWYEYAVQIDYKDQMLRAWYDKPEPEEGIIR
;
A
#
# COMPACT_ATOMS: atom_id res chain seq x y z
N MET A 1 5.57 -6.41 52.83
CA MET A 1 6.20 -6.14 51.51
C MET A 1 5.67 -7.03 50.37
N ALA A 2 5.22 -8.28 50.60
CA ALA A 2 4.73 -9.16 49.52
C ALA A 2 3.39 -8.74 48.87
N GLY A 3 2.46 -8.12 49.61
CA GLY A 3 1.13 -7.75 49.08
C GLY A 3 1.15 -6.69 47.97
N TRP A 4 2.12 -5.77 48.01
CA TRP A 4 2.25 -4.70 47.01
C TRP A 4 2.78 -5.22 45.67
N ILE A 5 3.64 -6.24 45.72
CA ILE A 5 4.21 -6.91 44.55
C ILE A 5 3.12 -7.70 43.81
N ILE A 6 2.25 -8.39 44.55
CA ILE A 6 1.14 -9.18 43.98
C ILE A 6 0.10 -8.25 43.33
N SER A 7 -0.29 -7.14 43.99
CA SER A 7 -1.19 -6.16 43.40
C SER A 7 -0.60 -5.50 42.14
N GLY A 8 0.70 -5.19 42.14
CA GLY A 8 1.39 -4.67 40.95
C GLY A 8 1.40 -5.65 39.78
N ALA A 9 1.65 -6.94 40.04
CA ALA A 9 1.63 -7.98 39.01
C ALA A 9 0.25 -8.17 38.38
N ILE A 10 -0.82 -8.12 39.18
CA ILE A 10 -2.20 -8.24 38.68
C ILE A 10 -2.57 -7.07 37.76
N VAL A 11 -2.21 -5.84 38.14
CA VAL A 11 -2.45 -4.65 37.31
C VAL A 11 -1.68 -4.73 36.00
N LEU A 12 -0.43 -5.19 36.03
CA LEU A 12 0.40 -5.36 34.84
C LEU A 12 -0.19 -6.41 33.88
N LEU A 13 -0.65 -7.55 34.40
CA LEU A 13 -1.29 -8.59 33.60
C LEU A 13 -2.62 -8.12 32.99
N ALA A 14 -3.43 -7.39 33.76
CA ALA A 14 -4.67 -6.79 33.26
C ALA A 14 -4.38 -5.75 32.15
N ALA A 15 -3.35 -4.92 32.31
CA ALA A 15 -2.93 -3.97 31.29
C ALA A 15 -2.44 -4.66 30.01
N LEU A 16 -1.60 -5.69 30.13
CA LEU A 16 -1.15 -6.50 28.99
C LEU A 16 -2.31 -7.19 28.27
N TYR A 17 -3.27 -7.72 29.03
CA TYR A 17 -4.48 -8.33 28.49
C TYR A 17 -5.33 -7.31 27.70
N LEU A 18 -5.55 -6.12 28.25
CA LEU A 18 -6.28 -5.05 27.57
C LEU A 18 -5.56 -4.55 26.32
N VAL A 19 -4.23 -4.40 26.36
CA VAL A 19 -3.42 -4.04 25.19
C VAL A 19 -3.58 -5.10 24.11
N ARG A 20 -3.45 -6.38 24.47
CA ARG A 20 -3.63 -7.49 23.53
C ARG A 20 -5.03 -7.50 22.92
N GLN A 21 -6.08 -7.34 23.73
CA GLN A 21 -7.45 -7.24 23.22
C GLN A 21 -7.62 -6.09 22.22
N ARG A 22 -7.07 -4.90 22.53
CA ARG A 22 -7.13 -3.74 21.63
C ARG A 22 -6.38 -4.00 20.32
N LEU A 23 -5.21 -4.64 20.38
CA LEU A 23 -4.44 -5.02 19.20
C LEU A 23 -5.21 -6.01 18.32
N THR A 24 -5.76 -7.07 18.91
CA THR A 24 -6.55 -8.06 18.16
C THR A 24 -7.81 -7.44 17.57
N ALA A 25 -8.50 -6.56 18.30
CA ALA A 25 -9.67 -5.85 17.79
C ALA A 25 -9.32 -4.92 16.63
N ARG A 26 -8.17 -4.23 16.68
CA ARG A 26 -7.66 -3.42 15.57
C ARG A 26 -7.33 -4.29 14.35
N GLN A 27 -6.61 -5.38 14.54
CA GLN A 27 -6.27 -6.31 13.46
C GLN A 27 -7.51 -6.89 12.78
N ARG A 28 -8.53 -7.27 13.56
CA ARG A 28 -9.80 -7.75 12.99
C ARG A 28 -10.50 -6.68 12.15
N ARG A 29 -10.54 -5.44 12.64
CA ARG A 29 -11.14 -4.32 11.90
C ARG A 29 -10.38 -4.05 10.60
N GLU A 30 -9.05 -4.03 10.65
CA GLU A 30 -8.21 -3.86 9.47
C GLU A 30 -8.44 -4.99 8.46
N ALA A 31 -8.49 -6.25 8.92
CA ALA A 31 -8.79 -7.40 8.07
C ALA A 31 -10.17 -7.32 7.42
N THR A 32 -11.22 -6.93 8.16
CA THR A 32 -12.56 -6.76 7.58
C THR A 32 -12.61 -5.64 6.54
N ILE A 33 -11.94 -4.51 6.78
CA ILE A 33 -11.89 -3.41 5.81
C ILE A 33 -11.11 -3.87 4.56
N MET A 34 -10.01 -4.59 4.75
CA MET A 34 -9.18 -5.13 3.67
C MET A 34 -9.93 -6.16 2.82
N GLU A 35 -10.65 -7.08 3.45
CA GLU A 35 -11.48 -8.07 2.76
C GLU A 35 -12.56 -7.39 1.91
N ARG A 36 -13.29 -6.42 2.50
CA ARG A 36 -14.27 -5.61 1.77
C ARG A 36 -13.65 -4.81 0.63
N MET A 37 -12.43 -4.31 0.82
CA MET A 37 -11.69 -3.59 -0.20
C MET A 37 -11.37 -4.50 -1.37
N ARG A 38 -10.83 -5.70 -1.12
CA ARG A 38 -10.49 -6.67 -2.18
C ARG A 38 -11.72 -7.19 -2.92
N SER A 39 -12.86 -7.32 -2.23
CA SER A 39 -14.13 -7.70 -2.84
C SER A 39 -14.88 -6.54 -3.51
N SER A 40 -14.33 -5.31 -3.47
CA SER A 40 -15.00 -4.13 -4.04
C SER A 40 -14.90 -4.10 -5.56
N GLN A 41 -15.89 -3.48 -6.20
CA GLN A 41 -15.87 -3.26 -7.66
C GLN A 41 -14.66 -2.42 -8.09
N MET A 42 -14.28 -1.41 -7.30
CA MET A 42 -13.10 -0.58 -7.55
C MET A 42 -11.84 -1.44 -7.64
N TYR A 43 -11.59 -2.28 -6.63
CA TYR A 43 -10.42 -3.14 -6.62
C TYR A 43 -10.44 -4.16 -7.75
N GLY A 44 -11.61 -4.72 -8.06
CA GLY A 44 -11.79 -5.61 -9.21
C GLY A 44 -11.42 -4.97 -10.56
N ARG A 45 -11.64 -3.66 -10.73
CA ARG A 45 -11.23 -2.92 -11.95
C ARG A 45 -9.75 -2.55 -11.96
N LEU A 46 -9.16 -2.29 -10.79
CA LEU A 46 -7.74 -2.00 -10.64
C LEU A 46 -6.86 -3.26 -10.80
N TYR A 47 -7.37 -4.41 -10.36
CA TYR A 47 -6.62 -5.68 -10.27
C TYR A 47 -5.93 -6.10 -11.58
N PRO A 48 -6.57 -6.05 -12.77
CA PRO A 48 -5.90 -6.38 -14.03
C PRO A 48 -4.66 -5.53 -14.31
N VAL A 49 -4.68 -4.26 -13.91
CA VAL A 49 -3.51 -3.36 -14.03
C VAL A 49 -2.41 -3.82 -13.09
N LEU A 50 -2.74 -4.13 -11.83
CA LEU A 50 -1.77 -4.63 -10.84
C LEU A 50 -1.09 -5.92 -11.28
N VAL A 51 -1.84 -6.87 -11.85
CA VAL A 51 -1.29 -8.12 -12.38
C VAL A 51 -0.28 -7.84 -13.49
N LYS A 52 -0.61 -6.97 -14.45
CA LYS A 52 0.34 -6.56 -15.50
C LYS A 52 1.57 -5.87 -14.89
N CYS A 53 1.37 -4.96 -13.94
CA CYS A 53 2.46 -4.25 -13.28
C CYS A 53 3.36 -5.15 -12.43
N SER A 54 2.84 -6.24 -11.86
CA SER A 54 3.65 -7.21 -11.10
C SER A 54 4.73 -7.91 -11.94
N GLN A 55 4.55 -7.90 -13.26
CA GLN A 55 5.50 -8.44 -14.24
C GLN A 55 6.45 -7.35 -14.78
N CYS A 56 6.25 -6.09 -14.41
CA CYS A 56 7.04 -4.96 -14.84
C CYS A 56 7.99 -4.47 -13.74
N CYS A 57 8.94 -3.63 -14.14
CA CYS A 57 9.86 -2.96 -13.25
C CYS A 57 9.23 -1.67 -12.70
N VAL A 58 8.47 -1.82 -11.61
CA VAL A 58 7.76 -0.72 -10.95
C VAL A 58 8.74 0.18 -10.21
N GLU A 59 8.74 1.47 -10.53
CA GLU A 59 9.49 2.45 -9.76
C GLU A 59 8.74 2.84 -8.51
N ARG A 60 7.49 3.29 -8.66
CA ARG A 60 6.67 3.74 -7.54
C ARG A 60 5.20 3.44 -7.79
N ILE A 61 4.46 3.16 -6.72
CA ILE A 61 3.00 3.14 -6.70
C ILE A 61 2.54 4.18 -5.69
N ILE A 62 1.75 5.15 -6.15
CA ILE A 62 1.19 6.22 -5.35
C ILE A 62 -0.32 5.98 -5.23
N ILE A 63 -0.82 5.90 -4.01
CA ILE A 63 -2.22 5.63 -3.69
C ILE A 63 -2.80 6.88 -3.04
N ARG A 64 -3.66 7.58 -3.78
CA ARG A 64 -4.35 8.81 -3.37
C ARG A 64 -5.86 8.56 -3.26
N PRO A 65 -6.61 9.42 -2.56
CA PRO A 65 -8.06 9.35 -2.50
C PRO A 65 -8.74 9.33 -3.87
N GLU A 66 -8.19 10.03 -4.86
CA GLU A 66 -8.80 10.16 -6.19
C GLU A 66 -8.25 9.16 -7.22
N GLU A 67 -7.08 8.57 -6.97
CA GLU A 67 -6.36 7.81 -7.98
C GLU A 67 -5.34 6.82 -7.42
N VAL A 68 -4.99 5.83 -8.25
CA VAL A 68 -3.76 5.04 -8.11
C VAL A 68 -2.85 5.32 -9.30
N ARG A 69 -1.61 5.74 -9.03
CA ARG A 69 -0.58 5.95 -10.05
C ARG A 69 0.51 4.90 -9.91
N ILE A 70 0.88 4.27 -11.02
CA ILE A 70 1.95 3.28 -11.09
C ILE A 70 2.98 3.78 -12.10
N ILE A 71 4.17 4.11 -11.61
CA ILE A 71 5.29 4.62 -12.39
C ILE A 71 6.25 3.46 -12.59
N LEU A 72 6.67 3.22 -13.83
CA LEU A 72 7.65 2.19 -14.17
C LEU A 72 9.00 2.83 -14.50
N TYR A 73 10.10 2.20 -14.05
CA TYR A 73 11.43 2.55 -14.55
C TYR A 73 11.81 1.73 -15.79
N LYS A 74 11.16 0.58 -16.00
CA LYS A 74 11.20 -0.19 -17.25
C LYS A 74 9.82 -0.78 -17.60
N PRO A 75 9.33 -0.61 -18.84
CA PRO A 75 9.87 0.27 -19.89
C PRO A 75 9.89 1.74 -19.44
N MET A 76 10.88 2.51 -19.93
CA MET A 76 11.12 3.88 -19.47
C MET A 76 9.92 4.81 -19.75
N ASN A 77 9.73 5.83 -18.91
CA ASN A 77 8.70 6.86 -19.04
C ASN A 77 7.26 6.34 -19.13
N ARG A 78 6.98 5.13 -18.63
CA ARG A 78 5.62 4.62 -18.56
C ARG A 78 5.00 4.89 -17.20
N GLU A 79 3.82 5.47 -17.26
CA GLU A 79 2.98 5.72 -16.12
C GLU A 79 1.57 5.21 -16.41
N TYR A 80 1.01 4.46 -15.46
CA TYR A 80 -0.40 4.08 -15.44
C TYR A 80 -1.12 4.90 -14.39
N ARG A 81 -2.14 5.63 -14.81
CA ARG A 81 -3.00 6.41 -13.94
C ARG A 81 -4.39 5.80 -13.94
N PHE A 82 -4.79 5.26 -12.81
CA PHE A 82 -6.15 4.76 -12.57
C PHE A 82 -6.91 5.79 -11.74
N ASP A 83 -7.60 6.68 -12.44
CA ASP A 83 -8.47 7.71 -11.84
C ASP A 83 -9.83 7.10 -11.52
N PHE A 84 -10.29 7.24 -10.27
CA PHE A 84 -11.52 6.58 -9.82
C PHE A 84 -12.76 7.19 -10.48
N GLU A 85 -12.84 8.51 -10.56
CA GLU A 85 -13.99 9.22 -11.16
C GLU A 85 -14.11 8.92 -12.66
N ALA A 86 -12.99 8.85 -13.38
CA ALA A 86 -12.97 8.47 -14.80
C ALA A 86 -13.53 7.05 -15.05
N HIS A 87 -13.52 6.19 -14.03
CA HIS A 87 -14.12 4.87 -14.06
C HIS A 87 -15.53 4.84 -13.43
N GLY A 88 -16.12 5.98 -13.07
CA GLY A 88 -17.43 6.05 -12.40
C GLY A 88 -17.42 5.43 -11.00
N LEU A 89 -16.31 5.57 -10.28
CA LEU A 89 -16.12 5.11 -8.91
C LEU A 89 -15.95 6.32 -7.98
N ASP A 90 -16.44 6.20 -6.75
CA ASP A 90 -16.27 7.23 -5.74
C ASP A 90 -14.82 7.29 -5.23
N PRO A 91 -14.30 8.48 -4.89
CA PRO A 91 -13.01 8.64 -4.21
C PRO A 91 -12.92 7.89 -2.87
N VAL A 92 -11.72 7.45 -2.53
CA VAL A 92 -11.38 6.74 -1.28
C VAL A 92 -10.88 7.72 -0.22
N ASP A 93 -11.75 8.59 0.25
CA ASP A 93 -11.37 9.68 1.18
C ASP A 93 -11.09 9.21 2.62
N ARG A 94 -11.62 8.05 3.02
CA ARG A 94 -11.46 7.55 4.39
C ARG A 94 -10.04 7.01 4.59
N PRO A 95 -9.23 7.54 5.54
CA PRO A 95 -7.83 7.12 5.70
C PRO A 95 -7.66 5.61 5.94
N ALA A 96 -8.58 4.98 6.66
CA ALA A 96 -8.58 3.54 6.91
C ALA A 96 -8.86 2.72 5.63
N ALA A 97 -9.75 3.20 4.76
CA ALA A 97 -10.03 2.56 3.48
C ALA A 97 -8.85 2.74 2.52
N LEU A 98 -8.26 3.93 2.47
CA LEU A 98 -7.09 4.21 1.64
C LEU A 98 -5.87 3.38 2.08
N LYS A 99 -5.68 3.21 3.40
CA LYS A 99 -4.67 2.29 3.95
C LYS A 99 -4.94 0.86 3.49
N ALA A 100 -6.18 0.39 3.63
CA ALA A 100 -6.56 -0.96 3.21
C ALA A 100 -6.36 -1.20 1.71
N LEU A 101 -6.62 -0.19 0.86
CA LEU A 101 -6.31 -0.23 -0.56
C LEU A 101 -4.79 -0.40 -0.80
N SER A 102 -3.97 0.41 -0.13
CA SER A 102 -2.50 0.31 -0.23
C SER A 102 -1.97 -1.06 0.22
N GLN A 103 -2.56 -1.66 1.25
CA GLN A 103 -2.18 -2.99 1.73
C GLN A 103 -2.67 -4.09 0.78
N ALA A 104 -3.86 -3.94 0.21
CA ALA A 104 -4.39 -4.88 -0.77
C ALA A 104 -3.49 -4.93 -2.02
N ILE A 105 -3.05 -3.76 -2.51
CA ILE A 105 -2.09 -3.67 -3.62
C ILE A 105 -0.79 -4.44 -3.29
N ALA A 106 -0.23 -4.28 -2.09
CA ALA A 106 1.00 -4.99 -1.72
C ALA A 106 0.84 -6.52 -1.58
N LEU A 107 -0.36 -7.00 -1.25
CA LEU A 107 -0.63 -8.46 -1.29
C LEU A 107 -0.60 -9.00 -2.72
N ASP A 108 -1.17 -8.27 -3.66
CA ASP A 108 -1.31 -8.71 -5.05
C ASP A 108 -0.12 -8.28 -5.94
N VAL A 109 0.81 -7.47 -5.40
CA VAL A 109 2.12 -7.14 -5.98
C VAL A 109 3.23 -7.48 -4.95
N PRO A 110 3.58 -8.76 -4.78
CA PRO A 110 4.35 -9.24 -3.62
C PRO A 110 5.75 -8.63 -3.49
N VAL A 111 6.35 -8.14 -4.59
CA VAL A 111 7.67 -7.50 -4.55
C VAL A 111 7.66 -6.23 -3.68
N LEU A 112 6.51 -5.58 -3.51
CA LEU A 112 6.35 -4.38 -2.67
C LEU A 112 6.47 -4.69 -1.17
N ALA A 113 6.24 -5.94 -0.77
CA ALA A 113 6.33 -6.37 0.63
C ALA A 113 7.78 -6.57 1.09
N ASP A 114 8.74 -6.62 0.17
CA ASP A 114 10.16 -6.81 0.46
C ASP A 114 10.81 -5.46 0.79
N PRO A 115 11.14 -5.19 2.08
CA PRO A 115 11.67 -3.90 2.49
C PRO A 115 13.07 -3.64 1.94
N ALA A 116 13.80 -4.66 1.47
CA ALA A 116 15.09 -4.45 0.80
C ALA A 116 14.93 -3.92 -0.64
N LYS A 117 13.73 -4.06 -1.22
CA LYS A 117 13.42 -3.67 -2.61
C LYS A 117 12.57 -2.42 -2.69
N TYR A 118 11.64 -2.23 -1.76
CA TYR A 118 10.74 -1.08 -1.73
C TYR A 118 10.62 -0.49 -0.34
N TYR A 119 10.52 0.83 -0.26
CA TYR A 119 10.11 1.53 0.95
C TYR A 119 8.62 1.87 0.89
N TYR A 120 7.94 1.75 2.03
CA TYR A 120 6.56 2.18 2.20
C TYR A 120 6.51 3.49 2.98
N SER A 121 5.94 4.52 2.37
CA SER A 121 5.80 5.85 2.95
C SER A 121 4.33 6.20 3.15
N THR A 122 4.05 6.84 4.28
CA THR A 122 2.75 7.45 4.58
C THR A 122 2.93 8.96 4.60
N HIS A 123 2.05 9.66 3.92
CA HIS A 123 2.11 11.10 3.81
C HIS A 123 0.79 11.73 4.24
N SER A 124 0.91 12.97 4.70
CA SER A 124 -0.24 13.82 4.96
C SER A 124 0.09 15.27 4.67
N SER A 125 -0.85 16.00 4.06
CA SER A 125 -0.78 17.45 3.89
C SER A 125 -2.01 18.10 4.50
N ALA A 126 -1.89 19.33 4.99
CA ALA A 126 -3.07 20.11 5.35
C ALA A 126 -3.91 20.38 4.09
N ARG A 127 -5.24 20.35 4.24
CA ARG A 127 -6.19 20.75 3.21
C ARG A 127 -6.64 22.19 3.48
N ASP A 128 -6.78 22.99 2.43
CA ASP A 128 -7.38 24.32 2.55
C ASP A 128 -8.82 24.18 3.05
N GLY A 129 -9.16 24.92 4.11
CA GLY A 129 -10.46 24.82 4.78
C GLY A 129 -10.52 23.84 5.97
N GLY A 130 -9.40 23.22 6.34
CA GLY A 130 -9.29 22.35 7.51
C GLY A 130 -9.33 20.85 7.17
N GLY A 131 -8.61 20.06 7.96
CA GLY A 131 -8.43 18.62 7.75
C GLY A 131 -7.09 18.27 7.10
N SER A 132 -6.87 16.97 6.86
CA SER A 132 -5.64 16.42 6.29
C SER A 132 -5.94 15.54 5.08
N TYR A 133 -5.19 15.76 4.01
CA TYR A 133 -5.13 14.90 2.84
C TYR A 133 -4.08 13.81 3.08
N HIS A 134 -4.45 12.53 2.95
CA HIS A 134 -3.56 11.40 3.19
C HIS A 134 -3.27 10.67 1.88
N TRP A 135 -2.03 10.23 1.70
CA TRP A 135 -1.68 9.31 0.62
C TRP A 135 -0.58 8.34 1.05
N TYR A 136 -0.49 7.23 0.34
CA TYR A 136 0.50 6.19 0.59
C TYR A 136 1.35 5.98 -0.65
N GLU A 137 2.60 5.59 -0.46
CA GLU A 137 3.54 5.38 -1.55
C GLU A 137 4.39 4.14 -1.29
N TYR A 138 4.48 3.25 -2.28
CA TYR A 138 5.56 2.28 -2.37
C TYR A 138 6.54 2.79 -3.40
N ALA A 139 7.83 2.80 -3.09
CA ALA A 139 8.83 3.25 -4.04
C ALA A 139 10.10 2.43 -3.91
N VAL A 140 10.71 2.16 -5.07
CA VAL A 140 11.84 1.25 -5.21
C VAL A 140 13.05 1.81 -4.49
N GLN A 141 13.79 0.94 -3.81
CA GLN A 141 15.10 1.27 -3.26
C GLN A 141 16.11 1.53 -4.38
N ILE A 142 16.95 2.55 -4.21
CA ILE A 142 17.97 2.92 -5.22
C ILE A 142 18.90 1.74 -5.51
N ASP A 143 19.42 1.08 -4.47
CA ASP A 143 20.34 -0.06 -4.64
C ASP A 143 19.71 -1.21 -5.43
N TYR A 144 18.42 -1.50 -5.18
CA TYR A 144 17.69 -2.51 -5.92
C TYR A 144 17.40 -2.08 -7.36
N LYS A 145 17.00 -0.82 -7.56
CA LYS A 145 16.78 -0.24 -8.90
C LYS A 145 18.05 -0.32 -9.74
N ASP A 146 19.20 0.04 -9.18
CA ASP A 146 20.50 0.00 -9.86
C ASP A 146 20.91 -1.43 -10.22
N GLN A 147 20.71 -2.39 -9.32
CA GLN A 147 20.95 -3.81 -9.62
C GLN A 147 20.07 -4.31 -10.76
N MET A 148 18.78 -3.95 -10.75
CA MET A 148 17.85 -4.31 -11.82
C MET A 148 18.22 -3.63 -13.14
N LEU A 149 18.55 -2.35 -13.14
CA LEU A 149 18.99 -1.65 -14.35
C LEU A 149 20.25 -2.29 -14.94
N ARG A 150 21.26 -2.62 -14.11
CA ARG A 150 22.47 -3.33 -14.54
C ARG A 150 22.18 -4.68 -15.18
N ALA A 151 21.29 -5.47 -14.59
CA ALA A 151 20.87 -6.76 -15.15
C ALA A 151 20.11 -6.64 -16.48
N TRP A 152 19.62 -5.45 -16.82
CA TRP A 152 18.85 -5.16 -18.03
C TRP A 152 19.64 -4.40 -19.10
N TYR A 153 20.80 -3.82 -18.80
CA TYR A 153 21.64 -3.13 -19.80
C TYR A 153 22.04 -4.03 -20.97
N ASP A 154 22.12 -5.35 -20.73
CA ASP A 154 22.50 -6.34 -21.74
C ASP A 154 21.32 -6.96 -22.50
N LYS A 155 20.08 -6.50 -22.26
CA LYS A 155 18.86 -7.06 -22.88
C LYS A 155 18.15 -6.03 -23.76
N PRO A 156 17.76 -6.39 -25.01
CA PRO A 156 16.97 -5.50 -25.86
C PRO A 156 15.62 -5.19 -25.19
N GLU A 157 15.15 -3.95 -25.32
CA GLU A 157 13.83 -3.57 -24.79
C GLU A 157 12.74 -4.40 -25.50
N PRO A 158 11.78 -4.97 -24.77
CA PRO A 158 10.66 -5.66 -25.40
C PRO A 158 9.86 -4.66 -26.25
N GLU A 159 9.77 -4.91 -27.56
CA GLU A 159 8.95 -4.13 -28.47
C GLU A 159 7.48 -4.16 -28.01
N GLU A 160 6.92 -2.96 -27.87
CA GLU A 160 5.49 -2.63 -27.85
C GLU A 160 4.51 -3.69 -27.31
N GLY A 161 4.59 -3.98 -26.02
CA GLY A 161 3.40 -4.39 -25.26
C GLY A 161 2.59 -3.14 -24.90
N ILE A 162 1.71 -2.68 -25.80
CA ILE A 162 0.73 -1.64 -25.49
C ILE A 162 -0.18 -2.20 -24.38
N ILE A 163 0.05 -1.78 -23.14
CA ILE A 163 -0.97 -1.89 -22.10
C ILE A 163 -1.97 -0.78 -22.41
N ARG A 164 -2.91 -1.10 -23.30
CA ARG A 164 -4.24 -0.47 -23.35
C ARG A 164 -5.07 -1.00 -22.18
#